data_AF-A0A8D8N8I4-F1
#
_entry.id   AF-A0A8D8N8I4-F1
#
_cell.length_a   1.000
_cell.length_b   1.000
_cell.length_c   1.000
_cell.angle_alpha   90.00
_cell.angle_beta   90.00
_cell.angle_gamma   90.00
#
_symmetry.space_group_name_H-M   'P 1'
#
loop_
_entity.id
_entity.type
_entity.pdbx_description
1 polymer ?
#
loop_
_entity_poly.entity_id
_entity_poly.type
_entity_poly.pdbx_seq_one_letter_code
_entity_poly.pdbx_strand_id
1 'polypeptide(L)'
;MPCPFLTRLSTSYVRNYAPALLKAYGAQCPVVARTISTLQNPPVESASAAKVEQNRNLSSLQQPKPKEEGGKKCPFLSTAAPHVKELGAESVDVPASRPFQYEEFFHEQIMRKKKDHSYRVFKKVNRLAEAGKFPQALEYSWGERPITVWCSNDYLGMSCHPEVKKAVANALETYGAGAGGTRNISGNSLNHENLEKRLAQLHEKEGALLFTSCFVANDSTLFTLAKALPGCHIFSDAGNHASMIMGIKNSGVPKHIFRHNDPAHLRELLSKVDKSLPKIVAFETVHSMTGAICPLE
;
A
#
# COMPACT_ATOMS: atom_id res chain seq x y z
N MET A 1 -21.01 24.99 14.04
CA MET A 1 -20.35 24.14 13.02
C MET A 1 -19.37 23.21 13.73
N PRO A 2 -19.44 21.89 13.52
CA PRO A 2 -18.48 20.96 14.10
C PRO A 2 -17.08 21.20 13.50
N CYS A 3 -16.04 21.15 14.34
CA CYS A 3 -14.66 21.38 13.90
C CYS A 3 -14.23 20.27 12.92
N PRO A 4 -13.89 20.59 11.65
CA PRO A 4 -13.54 19.58 10.64
C PRO A 4 -12.28 18.77 11.01
N PHE A 5 -11.51 19.22 12.00
CA PHE A 5 -10.35 18.53 12.53
C PHE A 5 -10.72 17.45 13.56
N LEU A 6 -11.69 17.75 14.44
CA LEU A 6 -12.09 16.85 15.53
C LEU A 6 -13.13 15.81 15.09
N THR A 7 -13.87 16.06 14.00
CA THR A 7 -14.86 15.11 13.46
C THR A 7 -14.24 13.83 12.88
N ARG A 8 -12.91 13.81 12.66
CA ARG A 8 -12.17 12.63 12.21
C ARG A 8 -11.68 11.74 13.35
N LEU A 9 -11.82 12.17 14.60
CA LEU A 9 -11.35 11.46 15.78
C LEU A 9 -12.54 11.02 16.64
N SER A 10 -12.47 9.82 17.21
CA SER A 10 -13.52 9.35 18.12
C SER A 10 -13.54 10.19 19.41
N THR A 11 -14.71 10.33 20.02
CA THR A 11 -14.90 11.07 21.28
C THR A 11 -14.02 10.54 22.42
N SER A 12 -13.83 9.21 22.48
CA SER A 12 -12.93 8.58 23.45
C SER A 12 -11.47 8.95 23.23
N TYR A 13 -11.04 9.03 21.96
CA TYR A 13 -9.67 9.42 21.62
C TYR A 13 -9.39 10.88 21.97
N VAL A 14 -10.33 11.78 21.63
CA VAL A 14 -10.20 13.20 21.99
C VAL A 14 -10.12 13.39 23.51
N ARG A 15 -10.94 12.66 24.28
CA ARG A 15 -10.96 12.77 25.75
C ARG A 15 -9.63 12.35 26.39
N ASN A 16 -9.05 11.25 25.93
CA ASN A 16 -7.85 10.68 26.55
C ASN A 16 -6.56 11.40 26.13
N TYR A 17 -6.57 12.07 24.97
CA TYR A 17 -5.36 12.68 24.39
C TYR A 17 -5.49 14.20 24.17
N ALA A 18 -6.50 14.85 24.76
CA ALA A 18 -6.75 16.30 24.61
C ALA A 18 -5.51 17.18 24.84
N PRO A 19 -4.69 17.00 25.90
CA PRO A 19 -3.52 17.86 26.13
C PRO A 19 -2.47 17.73 25.03
N ALA A 20 -2.24 16.51 24.53
CA ALA A 20 -1.28 16.26 23.45
C ALA A 20 -1.79 16.80 22.10
N LEU A 21 -3.09 16.62 21.82
CA LEU A 21 -3.74 17.15 20.61
C LEU A 21 -3.71 18.68 20.59
N LEU A 22 -3.93 19.34 21.72
CA LEU A 22 -3.84 20.79 21.84
C LEU A 22 -2.41 21.30 21.63
N LYS A 23 -1.41 20.61 22.18
CA LYS A 23 0.00 20.99 22.01
C LYS A 23 0.48 20.82 20.56
N ALA A 24 0.05 19.77 19.88
CA ALA A 24 0.50 19.45 18.52
C ALA A 24 -0.28 20.22 17.43
N TYR A 25 -1.58 20.43 17.63
CA TYR A 25 -2.48 20.93 16.57
C TYR A 25 -3.30 22.16 16.96
N GLY A 26 -3.20 22.63 18.21
CA GLY A 26 -3.99 23.76 18.70
C GLY A 26 -3.81 25.04 17.88
N ALA A 27 -2.59 25.30 17.38
CA ALA A 27 -2.28 26.45 16.52
C ALA A 27 -2.81 26.33 15.08
N GLN A 28 -3.14 25.11 14.62
CA GLN A 28 -3.60 24.85 13.24
C GLN A 28 -5.13 24.76 13.15
N CYS A 29 -5.82 24.63 14.28
CA CYS A 29 -7.27 24.53 14.34
C CYS A 29 -7.89 25.94 14.36
N PRO A 30 -8.73 26.34 13.37
CA PRO A 30 -9.30 27.69 13.29
C PRO A 30 -10.16 28.09 14.49
N VAL A 31 -10.71 27.11 15.21
CA VAL A 31 -11.55 27.32 16.40
C VAL A 31 -10.69 27.42 17.65
N VAL A 32 -9.73 26.51 17.83
CA VAL A 32 -8.88 26.43 19.04
C VAL A 32 -7.80 27.53 19.03
N ALA A 33 -7.23 27.84 17.87
CA ALA A 33 -6.22 28.89 17.72
C ALA A 33 -6.78 30.27 18.10
N ARG A 34 -8.05 30.55 17.80
CA ARG A 34 -8.72 31.79 18.23
C ARG A 34 -8.81 31.87 19.75
N THR A 35 -9.26 30.81 20.42
CA THR A 35 -9.37 30.76 21.88
C THR A 35 -8.01 30.86 22.57
N ILE A 36 -6.98 30.21 22.05
CA ILE A 36 -5.60 30.32 22.56
C ILE A 36 -5.07 31.75 22.40
N SER A 37 -5.33 32.40 21.25
CA SER A 37 -4.93 33.79 21.01
C SER A 37 -5.65 34.78 21.94
N THR A 38 -6.92 34.55 22.30
CA THR A 38 -7.66 35.40 23.24
C THR A 38 -7.17 35.25 24.68
N LEU A 39 -6.67 34.07 25.06
CA LEU A 39 -6.08 33.82 26.38
C LEU A 39 -4.66 34.41 26.52
N GLN A 40 -3.96 34.63 25.41
CA GLN A 40 -2.60 35.18 25.40
C GLN A 40 -2.57 36.71 25.29
N ASN A 41 -3.62 37.35 24.78
CA ASN A 41 -3.74 38.81 24.68
C ASN A 41 -5.19 39.26 24.96
N PRO A 42 -5.55 39.61 26.21
CA PRO A 42 -6.88 40.13 26.52
C PRO A 42 -7.03 41.58 26.01
N PRO A 43 -8.19 41.97 25.44
CA PRO A 43 -8.46 43.36 25.10
C PRO A 43 -8.77 44.20 26.35
N VAL A 44 -8.34 45.47 26.30
CA VAL A 44 -8.59 46.52 27.32
C VAL A 44 -10.08 46.86 27.37
N GLU A 45 -10.65 46.89 28.59
CA GLU A 45 -12.08 47.05 28.87
C GLU A 45 -12.63 48.47 28.64
N SER A 46 -13.92 48.54 28.29
CA SER A 46 -14.83 49.61 28.74
C SER A 46 -16.07 48.98 29.38
N ALA A 47 -16.32 49.35 30.62
CA ALA A 47 -17.21 48.70 31.59
C ALA A 47 -18.72 48.92 31.37
N SER A 48 -19.50 47.95 31.86
CA SER A 48 -20.83 48.17 32.46
C SER A 48 -21.18 46.99 33.38
N ALA A 49 -21.57 47.32 34.61
CA ALA A 49 -21.52 46.50 35.80
C ALA A 49 -22.72 45.57 36.04
N ALA A 50 -22.47 44.43 36.69
CA ALA A 50 -23.37 43.85 37.70
C ALA A 50 -22.57 42.95 38.67
N LYS A 51 -22.94 43.02 39.95
CA LYS A 51 -22.14 42.75 41.15
C LYS A 51 -21.84 41.26 41.40
N VAL A 52 -20.62 40.97 41.87
CA VAL A 52 -20.26 39.77 42.62
C VAL A 52 -19.75 40.21 43.99
N GLU A 53 -20.38 39.71 45.06
CA GLU A 53 -19.86 39.78 46.41
C GLU A 53 -18.85 38.65 46.66
N GLN A 54 -17.74 39.03 47.29
CA GLN A 54 -16.56 38.23 47.60
C GLN A 54 -16.74 37.37 48.86
N ASN A 55 -16.03 36.24 48.89
CA ASN A 55 -15.18 35.74 49.99
C ASN A 55 -14.86 34.24 49.72
N ARG A 56 -13.66 33.68 49.82
CA ARG A 56 -12.40 34.04 50.48
C ARG A 56 -11.26 33.13 49.96
N ASN A 57 -10.06 33.70 49.91
CA ASN A 57 -8.72 33.12 50.15
C ASN A 57 -8.19 31.97 49.26
N LEU A 58 -7.36 32.36 48.29
CA LEU A 58 -6.16 31.62 47.89
C LEU A 58 -5.09 31.78 48.98
N SER A 59 -4.87 30.73 49.77
CA SER A 59 -3.54 30.40 50.31
C SER A 59 -3.60 28.96 50.85
N SER A 60 -2.61 28.14 50.49
CA SER A 60 -2.42 26.73 50.86
C SER A 60 -3.15 25.67 50.02
N LEU A 61 -2.63 25.39 48.82
CA LEU A 61 -2.68 24.01 48.29
C LEU A 61 -1.29 23.65 47.76
N GLN A 62 -0.55 22.93 48.61
CA GLN A 62 0.67 22.23 48.26
C GLN A 62 0.39 21.25 47.12
N GLN A 63 1.36 21.12 46.20
CA GLN A 63 1.36 20.03 45.23
C GLN A 63 1.30 18.69 45.99
N PRO A 64 0.38 17.78 45.64
CA PRO A 64 0.34 16.48 46.30
C PRO A 64 1.60 15.70 45.96
N LYS A 65 2.39 15.35 46.99
CA LYS A 65 3.45 14.36 46.92
C LYS A 65 2.88 13.01 46.44
N PRO A 66 3.64 12.21 45.68
CA PRO A 66 3.20 10.88 45.29
C PRO A 66 3.02 10.02 46.54
N LYS A 67 1.81 9.49 46.73
CA LYS A 67 1.55 8.45 47.73
C LYS A 67 2.11 7.13 47.21
N GLU A 68 3.02 6.53 47.97
CA GLU A 68 3.22 5.09 47.96
C GLU A 68 1.93 4.42 48.45
N GLU A 69 1.18 3.80 47.54
CA GLU A 69 0.12 2.85 47.90
C GLU A 69 0.38 1.53 47.19
N GLY A 70 0.38 0.47 47.99
CA GLY A 70 0.91 -0.86 47.66
C GLY A 70 0.25 -1.54 46.48
N GLY A 71 1.05 -2.40 45.84
CA GLY A 71 0.69 -3.12 44.64
C GLY A 71 -0.57 -3.98 44.77
N LYS A 72 -1.49 -3.78 43.83
CA LYS A 72 -2.33 -4.88 43.34
C LYS A 72 -1.85 -5.23 41.93
N LYS A 73 -1.09 -6.33 41.84
CA LYS A 73 -0.68 -6.92 40.55
C LYS A 73 -1.91 -7.30 39.75
N CYS A 74 -1.88 -7.02 38.45
CA CYS A 74 -2.90 -7.43 37.49
C CYS A 74 -3.07 -8.96 37.56
N PRO A 75 -4.30 -9.50 37.71
CA PRO A 75 -4.52 -10.94 37.96
C PRO A 75 -4.11 -11.86 36.81
N PHE A 76 -3.76 -11.31 35.65
CA PHE A 76 -3.28 -12.04 34.47
C PHE A 76 -1.74 -12.17 34.38
N LEU A 77 -0.98 -11.44 35.21
CA LEU A 77 0.48 -11.50 35.20
C LEU A 77 1.06 -12.68 36.01
N SER A 78 0.27 -13.31 36.87
CA SER A 78 0.73 -14.42 37.71
C SER A 78 0.94 -15.72 36.94
N THR A 79 0.21 -15.94 35.84
CA THR A 79 0.29 -17.15 35.00
C THR A 79 1.39 -17.09 33.93
N ALA A 80 1.96 -15.91 33.67
CA ALA A 80 3.06 -15.72 32.71
C ALA A 80 4.45 -15.60 33.37
N ALA A 81 4.52 -15.69 34.70
CA ALA A 81 5.75 -15.49 35.48
C ALA A 81 6.98 -16.30 35.03
N PRO A 82 6.90 -17.58 34.58
CA PRO A 82 8.09 -18.30 34.16
C PRO A 82 8.65 -17.87 32.79
N HIS A 83 7.98 -16.99 32.05
CA HIS A 83 8.40 -16.53 30.71
C HIS A 83 8.61 -15.01 30.59
N VAL A 84 8.35 -14.25 31.65
CA VAL A 84 8.64 -12.81 31.68
C VAL A 84 9.93 -12.58 32.44
N LYS A 85 11.00 -12.27 31.71
CA LYS A 85 12.24 -11.75 32.31
C LYS A 85 12.00 -10.27 32.62
N GLU A 86 11.78 -9.93 33.88
CA GLU A 86 11.90 -8.54 34.33
C GLU A 86 13.36 -8.13 34.15
N LEU A 87 13.64 -7.29 33.14
CA LEU A 87 14.94 -6.64 33.01
C LEU A 87 15.08 -5.71 34.21
N GLY A 88 16.01 -6.03 35.11
CA GLY A 88 16.40 -5.14 36.19
C GLY A 88 16.83 -3.79 35.63
N ALA A 89 16.61 -2.74 36.40
CA ALA A 89 17.05 -1.38 36.09
C ALA A 89 18.58 -1.26 36.18
N GLU A 90 19.31 -2.05 35.39
CA GLU A 90 20.68 -1.71 35.03
C GLU A 90 20.57 -0.70 33.90
N SER A 91 20.97 0.53 34.19
CA SER A 91 21.17 1.58 33.20
C SER A 91 22.24 1.11 32.23
N VAL A 92 21.83 0.43 31.16
CA VAL A 92 22.68 0.28 29.98
C VAL A 92 22.88 1.71 29.49
N ASP A 93 24.09 2.22 29.62
CA ASP A 93 24.54 3.40 28.89
C ASP A 93 24.47 3.06 27.41
N VAL A 94 23.26 3.14 26.84
CA VAL A 94 23.06 3.16 25.40
C VAL A 94 23.79 4.43 24.99
N PRO A 95 24.88 4.35 24.20
CA PRO A 95 25.49 5.54 23.63
C PRO A 95 24.34 6.34 23.05
N ALA A 96 24.29 7.65 23.29
CA ALA A 96 23.29 8.53 22.69
C ALA A 96 23.51 8.53 21.17
N SER A 97 23.16 7.41 20.52
CA SER A 97 23.29 7.18 19.11
C SER A 97 22.26 8.10 18.53
N ARG A 98 22.75 9.10 17.77
CA ARG A 98 21.91 10.01 17.02
C ARG A 98 20.77 9.20 16.39
N PRO A 99 19.51 9.62 16.56
CA PRO A 99 18.39 8.90 15.96
C PRO A 99 18.62 8.75 14.46
N PHE A 100 18.19 7.63 13.89
CA PHE A 100 18.37 7.37 12.46
C PHE A 100 17.77 8.52 11.64
N GLN A 101 18.57 9.06 10.72
CA GLN A 101 18.20 10.24 9.94
C GLN A 101 17.44 9.82 8.69
N TYR A 102 16.15 9.51 8.86
CA TYR A 102 15.28 9.05 7.77
C TYR A 102 15.27 9.99 6.56
N GLU A 103 15.18 11.31 6.81
CA GLU A 103 15.13 12.30 5.73
C GLU A 103 16.42 12.31 4.89
N GLU A 104 17.58 12.32 5.55
CA GLU A 104 18.88 12.26 4.88
C GLU A 104 19.03 10.96 4.08
N PHE A 105 18.66 9.83 4.67
CA PHE A 105 18.70 8.54 4.00
C PHE A 105 17.83 8.51 2.73
N PHE A 106 16.57 8.96 2.81
CA PHE A 106 15.67 8.96 1.65
C PHE A 106 16.12 9.97 0.59
N HIS A 107 16.61 11.14 1.01
CA HIS A 107 17.19 12.12 0.11
C HIS A 107 18.36 11.51 -0.67
N GLU A 108 19.29 10.82 0.00
CA GLU A 108 20.38 10.12 -0.67
C GLU A 108 19.89 9.06 -1.68
N GLN A 109 18.88 8.26 -1.33
CA GLN A 109 18.34 7.26 -2.27
C GLN A 109 17.76 7.92 -3.54
N ILE A 110 17.07 9.06 -3.38
CA ILE A 110 16.56 9.84 -4.52
C ILE A 110 17.72 10.42 -5.34
N MET A 111 18.73 10.98 -4.69
CA MET A 111 19.90 11.55 -5.37
C MET A 111 20.70 10.49 -6.12
N ARG A 112 20.81 9.26 -5.60
CA ARG A 112 21.38 8.11 -6.32
C ARG A 112 20.61 7.83 -7.61
N LYS A 113 19.28 7.82 -7.57
CA LYS A 113 18.41 7.65 -8.75
C LYS A 113 18.50 8.80 -9.75
N LYS A 114 18.72 10.03 -9.29
CA LYS A 114 18.94 11.17 -10.18
C LYS A 114 20.32 11.08 -10.85
N LYS A 115 21.35 10.67 -10.10
CA LYS A 115 22.72 10.51 -10.58
C LYS A 115 22.87 9.38 -11.59
N ASP A 116 22.14 8.28 -11.42
CA ASP A 116 22.14 7.12 -12.34
C ASP A 116 21.15 7.27 -13.52
N HIS A 117 20.48 8.42 -13.64
CA HIS A 117 19.47 8.72 -14.66
C HIS A 117 18.26 7.76 -14.69
N SER A 118 18.02 6.97 -13.63
CA SER A 118 16.85 6.09 -13.51
C SER A 118 15.69 6.71 -12.73
N TYR A 119 15.84 7.94 -12.22
CA TYR A 119 14.75 8.73 -11.65
C TYR A 119 13.67 9.02 -12.69
N ARG A 120 12.42 8.72 -12.36
CA ARG A 120 11.29 8.81 -13.29
C ARG A 120 10.47 10.07 -13.03
N VAL A 121 10.27 10.87 -14.07
CA VAL A 121 9.29 11.96 -14.09
C VAL A 121 8.19 11.58 -15.08
N PHE A 122 6.98 11.34 -14.58
CA PHE A 122 5.88 10.86 -15.41
C PHE A 122 5.32 11.97 -16.31
N LYS A 123 5.03 11.63 -17.56
CA LYS A 123 4.27 12.48 -18.48
C LYS A 123 2.80 12.44 -18.09
N LYS A 124 2.12 13.59 -18.16
CA LYS A 124 0.70 13.72 -17.80
C LYS A 124 -0.13 13.59 -19.07
N VAL A 125 -0.71 12.41 -19.33
CA VAL A 125 -1.36 12.09 -20.60
C VAL A 125 -2.80 11.62 -20.38
N ASN A 126 -3.76 12.25 -21.07
CA ASN A 126 -5.16 11.82 -21.16
C ASN A 126 -5.45 11.30 -22.57
N ARG A 127 -5.71 10.00 -22.71
CA ARG A 127 -6.02 9.34 -24.00
C ARG A 127 -7.45 9.65 -24.43
N LEU A 128 -7.65 9.96 -25.71
CA LEU A 128 -8.98 10.33 -26.24
C LEU A 128 -9.77 9.08 -26.64
N ALA A 129 -10.99 8.95 -26.12
CA ALA A 129 -11.89 7.81 -26.37
C ALA A 129 -13.04 8.11 -27.34
N GLU A 130 -13.01 9.27 -28.00
CA GLU A 130 -13.93 9.66 -29.07
C GLU A 130 -13.68 8.80 -30.32
N ALA A 131 -14.74 8.58 -31.11
CA ALA A 131 -14.66 7.78 -32.33
C ALA A 131 -13.64 8.38 -33.31
N GLY A 132 -12.76 7.54 -33.85
CA GLY A 132 -11.70 7.96 -34.78
C GLY A 132 -10.55 8.74 -34.14
N LYS A 133 -10.52 8.93 -32.81
CA LYS A 133 -9.42 9.63 -32.12
C LYS A 133 -8.34 8.71 -31.59
N PHE A 134 -8.52 7.39 -31.49
CA PHE A 134 -7.41 6.49 -31.14
C PHE A 134 -6.33 6.52 -32.25
N PRO A 135 -5.02 6.65 -31.94
CA PRO A 135 -4.36 6.67 -30.63
C PRO A 135 -3.90 8.08 -30.16
N GLN A 136 -4.70 9.12 -30.42
CA GLN A 136 -4.44 10.50 -29.99
C GLN A 136 -4.70 10.70 -28.48
N ALA A 137 -4.00 11.68 -27.90
CA ALA A 137 -4.10 12.07 -26.50
C ALA A 137 -3.81 13.57 -26.30
N LEU A 138 -4.14 14.09 -25.12
CA LEU A 138 -3.70 15.40 -24.64
C LEU A 138 -2.61 15.22 -23.58
N GLU A 139 -1.52 15.99 -23.68
CA GLU A 139 -0.40 15.97 -22.74
C GLU A 139 -0.32 17.30 -21.97
N TYR A 140 0.02 17.26 -20.68
CA TYR A 140 -0.12 18.39 -19.75
C TYR A 140 1.14 18.71 -18.91
N SER A 141 2.28 18.05 -19.12
CA SER A 141 3.49 18.32 -18.33
C SER A 141 4.01 19.75 -18.51
N TRP A 142 3.73 20.39 -19.65
CA TRP A 142 4.24 21.73 -20.00
C TRP A 142 3.17 22.63 -20.64
N GLY A 143 1.91 22.44 -20.26
CA GLY A 143 0.76 23.00 -20.94
C GLY A 143 0.07 21.97 -21.82
N GLU A 144 -1.19 22.23 -22.16
CA GLU A 144 -2.01 21.34 -22.96
C GLU A 144 -1.50 21.26 -24.41
N ARG A 145 -1.24 20.05 -24.90
CA ARG A 145 -0.86 19.81 -26.29
C ARG A 145 -1.42 18.49 -26.83
N PRO A 146 -1.90 18.46 -28.08
CA PRO A 146 -2.26 17.21 -28.74
C PRO A 146 -1.01 16.40 -29.08
N ILE A 147 -1.08 15.09 -28.84
CA ILE A 147 -0.01 14.13 -29.15
C ILE A 147 -0.60 12.83 -29.71
N THR A 148 0.24 12.07 -30.42
CA THR A 148 -0.04 10.67 -30.79
C THR A 148 0.73 9.73 -29.87
N VAL A 149 0.07 8.73 -29.29
CA VAL A 149 0.67 7.80 -28.32
C VAL A 149 1.17 6.54 -29.02
N TRP A 150 2.48 6.26 -28.90
CA TRP A 150 3.15 5.10 -29.51
C TRP A 150 3.66 4.07 -28.50
N CYS A 151 3.49 4.31 -27.21
CA CYS A 151 3.98 3.46 -26.12
C CYS A 151 2.84 2.88 -25.26
N SER A 152 1.60 2.85 -25.78
CA SER A 152 0.46 2.27 -25.08
C SER A 152 0.42 0.75 -25.26
N ASN A 153 0.09 0.04 -24.18
CA ASN A 153 -0.20 -1.40 -24.23
C ASN A 153 -1.68 -1.70 -24.52
N ASP A 154 -2.50 -0.69 -24.84
CA ASP A 154 -3.84 -0.90 -25.41
C ASP A 154 -3.70 -1.21 -26.91
N TYR A 155 -3.12 -2.37 -27.21
CA TYR A 155 -2.61 -2.73 -28.54
C TYR A 155 -3.66 -2.67 -29.65
N LEU A 156 -4.91 -2.95 -29.32
CA LEU A 156 -6.03 -3.02 -30.25
C LEU A 156 -7.04 -1.88 -30.07
N GLY A 157 -6.75 -0.91 -29.19
CA GLY A 157 -7.68 0.19 -28.89
C GLY A 157 -8.96 -0.25 -28.16
N MET A 158 -8.95 -1.42 -27.52
CA MET A 158 -10.14 -1.99 -26.88
C MET A 158 -10.63 -1.14 -25.70
N SER A 159 -9.77 -0.33 -25.09
CA SER A 159 -10.20 0.59 -24.02
C SER A 159 -11.21 1.65 -24.48
N CYS A 160 -11.31 1.91 -25.80
CA CYS A 160 -12.28 2.85 -26.37
C CYS A 160 -13.28 2.20 -27.33
N HIS A 161 -13.28 0.86 -27.46
CA HIS A 161 -14.22 0.15 -28.32
C HIS A 161 -15.67 0.43 -27.89
N PRO A 162 -16.60 0.78 -28.82
CA PRO A 162 -17.96 1.19 -28.46
C PRO A 162 -18.72 0.18 -27.61
N GLU A 163 -18.59 -1.12 -27.89
CA GLU A 163 -19.25 -2.17 -27.11
C GLU A 163 -18.67 -2.31 -25.69
N VAL A 164 -17.36 -2.14 -25.53
CA VAL A 164 -16.70 -2.18 -24.22
C VAL A 164 -17.16 -1.00 -23.37
N LYS A 165 -17.17 0.20 -23.95
CA LYS A 165 -17.68 1.41 -23.27
C LYS A 165 -19.13 1.24 -22.84
N LYS A 166 -19.98 0.71 -23.72
CA LYS A 166 -21.39 0.45 -23.42
C LYS A 166 -21.55 -0.57 -22.29
N ALA A 167 -20.80 -1.68 -22.31
CA ALA A 167 -20.84 -2.68 -21.26
C ALA A 167 -20.42 -2.10 -19.89
N VAL A 168 -19.35 -1.31 -19.85
CA VAL A 168 -18.89 -0.63 -18.63
C VAL A 168 -19.92 0.39 -18.13
N ALA A 169 -20.48 1.21 -19.02
CA ALA A 169 -21.51 2.19 -18.65
C ALA A 169 -22.75 1.50 -18.06
N ASN A 170 -23.24 0.43 -18.71
CA ASN A 170 -24.38 -0.34 -18.21
C ASN A 170 -24.10 -0.95 -16.83
N ALA A 171 -22.89 -1.50 -16.61
CA ALA A 171 -22.51 -2.06 -15.33
C ALA A 171 -22.43 -0.97 -14.24
N LEU A 172 -21.92 0.21 -14.56
CA LEU A 172 -21.86 1.36 -13.65
C LEU A 172 -23.26 1.81 -13.23
N GLU A 173 -24.19 1.96 -14.18
CA GLU A 173 -25.57 2.38 -13.89
C GLU A 173 -26.33 1.32 -13.08
N THR A 174 -26.08 0.03 -13.34
CA THR A 174 -26.82 -1.06 -12.69
C THR A 174 -26.26 -1.40 -11.30
N TYR A 175 -24.93 -1.42 -11.14
CA TYR A 175 -24.27 -1.98 -9.96
C TYR A 175 -23.39 -0.98 -9.20
N GLY A 176 -23.22 0.24 -9.72
CA GLY A 176 -22.29 1.23 -9.17
C GLY A 176 -20.83 0.94 -9.52
N ALA A 177 -19.91 1.67 -8.87
CA ALA A 177 -18.50 1.67 -9.24
C ALA A 177 -17.66 0.56 -8.57
N GLY A 178 -17.90 0.30 -7.28
CA GLY A 178 -17.07 -0.62 -6.49
C GLY A 178 -17.82 -1.88 -6.10
N ALA A 179 -17.12 -3.01 -6.05
CA ALA A 179 -17.70 -4.30 -5.60
C ALA A 179 -18.14 -4.29 -4.13
N GLY A 180 -17.66 -3.35 -3.32
CA GLY A 180 -18.11 -3.17 -1.93
C GLY A 180 -17.56 -4.17 -0.91
N GLY A 181 -16.72 -5.13 -1.32
CA GLY A 181 -16.11 -6.09 -0.41
C GLY A 181 -15.11 -7.03 -1.07
N THR A 182 -14.56 -7.98 -0.30
CA THR A 182 -13.66 -9.02 -0.83
C THR A 182 -14.46 -10.13 -1.51
N ARG A 183 -13.80 -11.04 -2.24
CA ARG A 183 -14.49 -12.18 -2.86
C ARG A 183 -15.36 -12.96 -1.87
N ASN A 184 -14.90 -13.14 -0.63
CA ASN A 184 -15.64 -13.89 0.38
C ASN A 184 -16.74 -13.08 1.08
N ILE A 185 -16.65 -11.75 1.08
CA ILE A 185 -17.55 -10.87 1.86
C ILE A 185 -18.13 -9.85 0.90
N SER A 186 -19.33 -10.14 0.38
CA SER A 186 -20.15 -9.30 -0.52
C SER A 186 -19.51 -8.81 -1.83
N GLY A 187 -18.26 -9.14 -2.13
CA GLY A 187 -17.55 -8.68 -3.34
C GLY A 187 -17.55 -9.65 -4.52
N ASN A 188 -18.14 -10.84 -4.39
CA ASN A 188 -18.27 -11.79 -5.50
C ASN A 188 -19.60 -11.58 -6.24
N SER A 189 -19.52 -11.06 -7.46
CA SER A 189 -20.67 -10.82 -8.33
C SER A 189 -20.66 -11.72 -9.55
N LEU A 190 -21.81 -11.86 -10.22
CA LEU A 190 -21.92 -12.61 -11.48
C LEU A 190 -20.95 -12.12 -12.56
N ASN A 191 -20.56 -10.84 -12.56
CA ASN A 191 -19.57 -10.31 -13.50
C ASN A 191 -18.18 -10.95 -13.30
N HIS A 192 -17.82 -11.27 -12.06
CA HIS A 192 -16.56 -11.97 -11.78
C HIS A 192 -16.60 -13.40 -12.31
N GLU A 193 -17.63 -14.16 -11.94
CA GLU A 193 -17.76 -15.57 -12.32
C GLU A 193 -17.92 -15.75 -13.84
N ASN A 194 -18.67 -14.86 -14.50
CA ASN A 194 -18.82 -14.90 -15.96
C ASN A 194 -17.49 -14.62 -16.67
N LEU A 195 -16.68 -13.68 -16.17
CA LEU A 195 -15.38 -13.39 -16.74
C LEU A 195 -14.40 -14.55 -16.48
N GLU A 196 -14.38 -15.12 -15.28
CA GLU A 196 -13.58 -16.31 -14.96
C GLU A 196 -13.95 -17.49 -15.87
N LYS A 197 -15.24 -17.77 -16.05
CA LYS A 197 -15.72 -18.80 -16.98
C LYS A 197 -15.31 -18.53 -18.41
N ARG A 198 -15.39 -17.28 -18.87
CA ARG A 198 -15.01 -16.91 -20.24
C ARG A 198 -13.50 -17.03 -20.47
N LEU A 199 -12.69 -16.67 -19.49
CA LEU A 199 -11.23 -16.83 -19.53
C LEU A 199 -10.83 -18.31 -19.54
N ALA A 200 -11.49 -19.14 -18.73
CA ALA A 200 -11.28 -20.59 -18.72
C ALA A 200 -11.58 -21.21 -20.10
N GLN A 201 -12.70 -20.80 -20.72
CA GLN A 201 -13.04 -21.22 -22.09
C GLN A 201 -12.01 -20.75 -23.12
N LEU A 202 -11.55 -19.49 -23.04
CA LEU A 202 -10.58 -18.92 -23.98
C LEU A 202 -9.25 -19.69 -23.98
N HIS A 203 -8.81 -20.17 -22.82
CA HIS A 203 -7.55 -20.89 -22.64
C HIS A 203 -7.71 -22.41 -22.60
N GLU A 204 -8.92 -22.92 -22.86
CA GLU A 204 -9.26 -24.35 -22.80
C GLU A 204 -8.81 -25.00 -21.47
N LYS A 205 -9.15 -24.35 -20.36
CA LYS A 205 -8.88 -24.83 -18.99
C LYS A 205 -10.18 -25.03 -18.21
N GLU A 206 -10.09 -25.86 -17.17
CA GLU A 206 -11.22 -26.19 -16.29
C GLU A 206 -11.74 -24.98 -15.48
N GLY A 207 -10.85 -24.03 -15.17
CA GLY A 207 -11.19 -22.83 -14.43
C GLY A 207 -10.19 -21.70 -14.66
N ALA A 208 -10.57 -20.50 -14.25
CA ALA A 208 -9.71 -19.32 -14.19
C ALA A 208 -10.02 -18.52 -12.91
N LEU A 209 -9.10 -17.66 -12.52
CA LEU A 209 -9.21 -16.88 -11.28
C LEU A 209 -8.79 -15.43 -11.50
N LEU A 210 -9.64 -14.50 -11.09
CA LEU A 210 -9.36 -13.06 -11.20
C LEU A 210 -8.53 -12.55 -10.03
N PHE A 211 -7.56 -11.70 -10.38
CA PHE A 211 -6.75 -10.91 -9.46
C PHE A 211 -6.84 -9.43 -9.84
N THR A 212 -6.41 -8.54 -8.94
CA THR A 212 -6.41 -7.09 -9.17
C THR A 212 -5.49 -6.65 -10.31
N SER A 213 -4.47 -7.45 -10.63
CA SER A 213 -3.58 -7.27 -11.78
C SER A 213 -2.85 -8.57 -12.09
N CYS A 214 -2.28 -8.67 -13.30
CA CYS A 214 -1.39 -9.79 -13.64
C CYS A 214 -0.09 -9.77 -12.80
N PHE A 215 0.32 -8.61 -12.27
CA PHE A 215 1.42 -8.56 -11.29
C PHE A 215 1.07 -9.41 -10.06
N VAL A 216 -0.11 -9.17 -9.47
CA VAL A 216 -0.59 -9.89 -8.29
C VAL A 216 -0.88 -11.36 -8.61
N ALA A 217 -1.41 -11.66 -9.80
CA ALA A 217 -1.64 -13.03 -10.25
C ALA A 217 -0.33 -13.83 -10.31
N ASN A 218 0.70 -13.27 -10.94
CA ASN A 218 2.03 -13.91 -11.05
C ASN A 218 2.67 -14.10 -9.68
N ASP A 219 2.73 -13.04 -8.87
CA ASP A 219 3.33 -13.07 -7.52
C ASP A 219 2.63 -14.11 -6.64
N SER A 220 1.31 -14.01 -6.52
CA SER A 220 0.50 -14.87 -5.64
C SER A 220 0.53 -16.33 -6.08
N THR A 221 0.39 -16.60 -7.39
CA THR A 221 0.34 -17.97 -7.92
C THR A 221 1.69 -18.67 -7.74
N LEU A 222 2.78 -18.01 -8.16
CA LEU A 222 4.11 -18.60 -8.05
C LEU A 222 4.52 -18.79 -6.59
N PHE A 223 4.25 -17.81 -5.73
CA PHE A 223 4.51 -17.94 -4.29
C PHE A 223 3.73 -19.12 -3.69
N THR A 224 2.41 -19.17 -3.93
CA THR A 224 1.52 -20.16 -3.30
C THR A 224 1.85 -21.57 -3.75
N LEU A 225 2.03 -21.80 -5.06
CA LEU A 225 2.39 -23.12 -5.59
C LEU A 225 3.74 -23.57 -5.03
N ALA A 226 4.76 -22.70 -5.07
CA ALA A 226 6.09 -23.03 -4.60
C ALA A 226 6.15 -23.36 -3.10
N LYS A 227 5.39 -22.62 -2.28
CA LYS A 227 5.30 -22.87 -0.83
C LYS A 227 4.51 -24.13 -0.49
N ALA A 228 3.47 -24.44 -1.25
CA ALA A 228 2.60 -25.58 -1.00
C ALA A 228 3.25 -26.92 -1.43
N LEU A 229 4.06 -26.92 -2.49
CA LEU A 229 4.71 -28.11 -3.02
C LEU A 229 5.96 -28.48 -2.18
N PRO A 230 6.00 -29.66 -1.52
CA PRO A 230 7.12 -30.04 -0.67
C PRO A 230 8.42 -30.17 -1.45
N GLY A 231 9.45 -29.41 -1.06
CA GLY A 231 10.74 -29.43 -1.74
C GLY A 231 10.71 -28.91 -3.17
N CYS A 232 9.78 -27.99 -3.49
CA CYS A 232 9.65 -27.43 -4.83
C CYS A 232 10.92 -26.75 -5.33
N HIS A 233 11.27 -26.95 -6.60
CA HIS A 233 12.31 -26.17 -7.28
C HIS A 233 11.68 -25.31 -8.38
N ILE A 234 12.17 -24.10 -8.59
CA ILE A 234 11.71 -23.22 -9.67
C ILE A 234 12.82 -23.00 -10.69
N PHE A 235 12.50 -23.17 -11.97
CA PHE A 235 13.34 -22.83 -13.11
C PHE A 235 12.77 -21.56 -13.74
N SER A 236 13.53 -20.47 -13.67
CA SER A 236 13.07 -19.14 -14.11
C SER A 236 13.88 -18.70 -15.32
N ASP A 237 13.20 -18.26 -16.38
CA ASP A 237 13.85 -17.57 -17.50
C ASP A 237 14.53 -16.29 -16.97
N ALA A 238 15.72 -15.98 -17.51
CA ALA A 238 16.50 -14.80 -17.11
C ALA A 238 15.82 -13.46 -17.47
N GLY A 239 14.91 -13.45 -18.45
CA GLY A 239 14.13 -12.30 -18.88
C GLY A 239 12.80 -12.12 -18.14
N ASN A 240 12.48 -12.97 -17.15
CA ASN A 240 11.17 -12.93 -16.50
C ASN A 240 10.81 -11.57 -15.89
N HIS A 241 9.56 -11.17 -16.09
CA HIS A 241 8.96 -9.98 -15.50
C HIS A 241 9.10 -9.92 -13.97
N ALA A 242 9.24 -8.69 -13.44
CA ALA A 242 9.45 -8.42 -12.02
C ALA A 242 8.39 -9.07 -11.10
N SER A 243 7.14 -9.19 -11.57
CA SER A 243 6.07 -9.85 -10.81
C SER A 243 6.35 -11.33 -10.55
N MET A 244 6.92 -12.04 -11.53
CA MET A 244 7.26 -13.45 -11.38
C MET A 244 8.47 -13.61 -10.46
N ILE A 245 9.48 -12.76 -10.65
CA ILE A 245 10.68 -12.73 -9.79
C ILE A 245 10.29 -12.51 -8.33
N MET A 246 9.31 -11.64 -8.06
CA MET A 246 8.83 -11.36 -6.71
C MET A 246 8.26 -12.62 -6.04
N GLY A 247 7.31 -13.29 -6.68
CA GLY A 247 6.69 -14.51 -6.12
C GLY A 247 7.70 -15.64 -5.90
N ILE A 248 8.59 -15.84 -6.87
CA ILE A 248 9.68 -16.81 -6.78
C ILE A 248 10.61 -16.47 -5.62
N LYS A 249 11.08 -15.23 -5.51
CA LYS A 249 12.00 -14.79 -4.46
C LYS A 249 11.37 -14.91 -3.07
N ASN A 250 10.12 -14.50 -2.92
CA ASN A 250 9.41 -14.52 -1.64
C ASN A 250 9.09 -15.94 -1.18
N SER A 251 8.96 -16.90 -2.12
CA SER A 251 8.72 -18.30 -1.76
C SER A 251 9.89 -18.94 -0.98
N GLY A 252 11.11 -18.45 -1.19
CA GLY A 252 12.32 -18.97 -0.54
C GLY A 252 12.76 -20.36 -1.01
N VAL A 253 12.11 -20.93 -2.02
CA VAL A 253 12.47 -22.25 -2.55
C VAL A 253 13.71 -22.18 -3.46
N PRO A 254 14.43 -23.30 -3.68
CA PRO A 254 15.54 -23.34 -4.63
C PRO A 254 15.12 -22.85 -6.03
N LYS A 255 15.89 -21.89 -6.57
CA LYS A 255 15.65 -21.32 -7.90
C LYS A 255 16.86 -21.50 -8.80
N HIS A 256 16.59 -21.80 -10.08
CA HIS A 256 17.58 -22.06 -11.13
C HIS A 256 17.26 -21.11 -12.28
N ILE A 257 18.21 -20.25 -12.67
CA ILE A 257 17.99 -19.27 -13.74
C ILE A 257 18.57 -19.83 -15.04
N PHE A 258 17.70 -20.08 -16.03
CA PHE A 258 18.15 -20.47 -17.37
C PHE A 258 18.28 -19.25 -18.28
N ARG A 259 19.06 -19.40 -19.37
CA ARG A 259 19.33 -18.31 -20.31
C ARG A 259 18.03 -17.99 -21.06
N HIS A 260 17.80 -16.71 -21.37
CA HIS A 260 16.55 -16.28 -21.98
C HIS A 260 16.27 -17.06 -23.27
N ASN A 261 15.10 -17.71 -23.35
CA ASN A 261 14.69 -18.54 -24.49
C ASN A 261 15.68 -19.67 -24.87
N ASP A 262 16.36 -20.28 -23.89
CA ASP A 262 17.30 -21.39 -24.10
C ASP A 262 16.81 -22.72 -23.47
N PRO A 263 16.05 -23.55 -24.23
CA PRO A 263 15.60 -24.87 -23.78
C PRO A 263 16.74 -25.85 -23.49
N ALA A 264 17.90 -25.70 -24.13
CA ALA A 264 19.04 -26.58 -23.91
C ALA A 264 19.66 -26.33 -22.52
N HIS A 265 19.81 -25.06 -22.13
CA HIS A 265 20.24 -24.71 -20.78
C HIS A 265 19.21 -25.13 -19.73
N LEU A 266 17.91 -24.93 -20.01
CA LEU A 266 16.84 -25.41 -19.14
C LEU A 266 16.95 -26.92 -18.91
N ARG A 267 17.16 -27.71 -19.98
CA ARG A 267 17.36 -29.16 -19.89
C ARG A 267 18.58 -29.53 -19.05
N GLU A 268 19.69 -28.82 -19.21
CA GLU A 268 20.89 -29.00 -18.39
C GLU A 268 20.59 -28.78 -16.90
N LEU A 269 19.91 -27.69 -16.55
CA LEU A 269 19.55 -27.39 -15.15
C LEU A 269 18.55 -28.41 -14.59
N LEU A 270 17.55 -28.82 -15.37
CA LEU A 270 16.58 -29.84 -14.97
C LEU A 270 17.26 -31.18 -14.67
N SER A 271 18.30 -31.56 -15.43
CA SER A 271 19.03 -32.81 -15.23
C SER A 271 19.78 -32.89 -13.89
N LYS A 272 20.03 -31.75 -13.25
CA LYS A 272 20.75 -31.65 -11.96
C LYS A 272 19.83 -31.80 -10.74
N VAL A 273 18.51 -31.87 -10.95
CA VAL A 273 17.51 -31.97 -9.87
C VAL A 273 16.78 -33.30 -9.97
N ASP A 274 16.62 -33.99 -8.84
CA ASP A 274 15.91 -35.27 -8.78
C ASP A 274 14.51 -35.15 -9.41
N LYS A 275 14.17 -36.09 -10.30
CA LYS A 275 12.87 -36.20 -10.95
C LYS A 275 11.71 -36.33 -9.95
N SER A 276 11.95 -36.92 -8.77
CA SER A 276 10.94 -37.12 -7.73
C SER A 276 10.41 -35.82 -7.10
N LEU A 277 11.22 -34.75 -7.11
CA LEU A 277 10.86 -33.47 -6.52
C LEU A 277 9.91 -32.68 -7.42
N PRO A 278 8.92 -31.95 -6.86
CA PRO A 278 8.07 -31.06 -7.65
C PRO A 278 8.88 -29.89 -8.22
N LYS A 279 8.55 -29.49 -9.46
CA LYS A 279 9.26 -28.45 -10.21
C LYS A 279 8.28 -27.55 -10.93
N ILE A 280 8.60 -26.25 -11.01
CA ILE A 280 7.87 -25.27 -11.83
C ILE A 280 8.86 -24.63 -12.80
N VAL A 281 8.52 -24.58 -14.09
CA VAL A 281 9.25 -23.80 -15.09
C VAL A 281 8.43 -22.54 -15.40
N ALA A 282 9.01 -21.36 -15.24
CA ALA A 282 8.35 -20.07 -15.43
C ALA A 282 9.06 -19.24 -16.50
N PHE A 283 8.31 -18.81 -17.52
CA PHE A 283 8.77 -18.01 -18.65
C PHE A 283 7.61 -17.20 -19.27
N GLU A 284 7.93 -16.24 -20.13
CA GLU A 284 6.97 -15.47 -20.93
C GLU A 284 6.88 -16.00 -22.36
N THR A 285 5.71 -15.89 -22.98
CA THR A 285 5.54 -16.22 -24.40
C THR A 285 6.03 -15.08 -25.30
N VAL A 286 5.40 -13.91 -25.22
CA VAL A 286 5.86 -12.67 -25.86
C VAL A 286 6.51 -11.81 -24.80
N HIS A 287 7.82 -11.62 -24.88
CA HIS A 287 8.58 -10.92 -23.85
C HIS A 287 8.36 -9.40 -23.92
N SER A 288 7.99 -8.81 -22.77
CA SER A 288 7.47 -7.44 -22.67
C SER A 288 8.35 -6.33 -23.25
N MET A 289 9.67 -6.48 -23.23
CA MET A 289 10.61 -5.42 -23.66
C MET A 289 11.34 -5.74 -24.97
N THR A 290 11.74 -7.00 -25.17
CA THR A 290 12.56 -7.39 -26.34
C THR A 290 11.73 -7.75 -27.56
N GLY A 291 10.43 -8.04 -27.38
CA GLY A 291 9.56 -8.55 -28.45
C GLY A 291 9.89 -9.98 -28.87
N ALA A 292 10.79 -10.67 -28.16
CA ALA A 292 11.11 -12.07 -28.42
C ALA A 292 9.90 -12.96 -28.15
N ILE A 293 9.74 -14.01 -28.97
CA ILE A 293 8.73 -15.04 -28.78
C ILE A 293 9.45 -16.32 -28.34
N CYS A 294 8.99 -16.93 -27.24
CA CYS A 294 9.65 -18.12 -26.72
C CYS A 294 9.49 -19.35 -27.65
N PRO A 295 10.48 -20.25 -27.72
CA PRO A 295 10.29 -21.58 -28.28
C PRO A 295 9.43 -22.40 -27.32
N LEU A 296 8.10 -22.35 -27.49
CA LEU A 296 7.13 -22.91 -26.54
C LEU A 296 7.12 -24.45 -26.48
N GLU A 297 7.33 -25.12 -27.62
CA GLU A 297 7.28 -26.58 -27.76
C GLU A 297 8.58 -27.30 -27.33
#